data_AF-W4V5J3-F1
#
_entry.id   AF-W4V5J3-F1
#
_cell.length_a   1.000
_cell.length_b   1.000
_cell.length_c   1.000
_cell.angle_alpha   90.00
_cell.angle_beta   90.00
_cell.angle_gamma   90.00
#
_symmetry.space_group_name_H-M   'P 1'
#
loop_
_entity.id
_entity.type
_entity.pdbx_description
1 polymer ?
#
loop_
_entity_poly.entity_id
_entity_poly.type
_entity_poly.pdbx_seq_one_letter_code
_entity_poly.pdbx_strand_id
1 'polypeptide(L)'
;MQSFLTGGQNFCTYDNTTNKMINFKTKITPKVIMTFNGDTVDINVVGNAGNTYDMTGHVPKDTVEMHIVLNYNLNPVENKDLGVNVQIINNTDKKININLYDKVRRAKITDRNGNSIYSSSSTEKVTIV
;
A
#
# COMPACT_ATOMS: atom_id res chain seq x y z
N MET A 1 0.92 20.61 -15.36
CA MET A 1 0.59 19.36 -14.63
C MET A 1 0.92 18.19 -15.53
N GLN A 2 1.72 17.24 -15.07
CA GLN A 2 2.38 16.23 -15.91
C GLN A 2 1.66 14.88 -15.87
N SER A 3 1.63 14.20 -17.01
CA SER A 3 1.22 12.81 -17.17
C SER A 3 2.28 11.88 -16.57
N PHE A 4 1.91 10.72 -16.02
CA PHE A 4 2.90 9.75 -15.55
C PHE A 4 3.82 9.25 -16.68
N LEU A 5 3.37 9.32 -17.95
CA LEU A 5 4.19 8.96 -19.12
C LEU A 5 5.44 9.84 -19.22
N THR A 6 5.28 11.13 -18.92
CA THR A 6 6.37 12.13 -18.90
C THR A 6 7.15 12.16 -17.59
N GLY A 7 6.65 11.48 -16.54
CA GLY A 7 7.29 11.38 -15.23
C GLY A 7 8.20 10.17 -15.06
N GLY A 8 8.85 10.07 -13.89
CA GLY A 8 9.66 8.92 -13.47
C GLY A 8 8.84 7.75 -12.93
N GLN A 9 9.39 7.03 -11.96
CA GLN A 9 8.64 6.02 -11.19
C GLN A 9 7.47 6.69 -10.45
N ASN A 10 6.32 6.03 -10.40
CA ASN A 10 5.08 6.58 -9.82
C ASN A 10 4.42 5.63 -8.80
N PHE A 11 5.03 4.47 -8.54
CA PHE A 11 4.72 3.60 -7.41
C PHE A 11 5.98 3.43 -6.56
N CYS A 12 5.81 3.49 -5.24
CA CYS A 12 6.86 3.25 -4.26
C CYS A 12 6.27 2.65 -2.98
N THR A 13 6.88 1.58 -2.48
CA THR A 13 6.71 1.10 -1.11
C THR A 13 8.09 0.91 -0.48
N TYR A 14 8.24 1.24 0.80
CA TYR A 14 9.53 1.23 1.47
C TYR A 14 9.37 0.94 2.96
N ASP A 15 10.39 0.31 3.54
CA ASP A 15 10.50 0.09 4.97
C ASP A 15 11.51 1.07 5.56
N ASN A 16 11.04 1.95 6.45
CA ASN A 16 11.85 2.95 7.15
C ASN A 16 12.95 2.35 8.02
N THR A 17 12.81 1.10 8.45
CA THR A 17 13.76 0.46 9.37
C THR A 17 14.93 -0.17 8.61
N THR A 18 14.66 -0.76 7.45
CA THR A 18 15.66 -1.52 6.67
C THR A 18 16.14 -0.81 5.41
N ASN A 19 15.53 0.32 5.04
CA ASN A 19 15.75 1.04 3.78
C ASN A 19 15.49 0.21 2.51
N LYS A 20 14.81 -0.94 2.64
CA LYS A 20 14.36 -1.72 1.48
C LYS A 20 13.21 -1.00 0.79
N MET A 21 13.19 -1.07 -0.54
CA MET A 21 12.21 -0.36 -1.36
C MET A 21 11.85 -1.19 -2.60
N ILE A 22 10.57 -1.13 -2.98
CA ILE A 22 10.10 -1.51 -4.31
C ILE A 22 9.62 -0.23 -4.99
N ASN A 23 10.21 0.10 -6.14
CA ASN A 23 9.81 1.27 -6.93
C ASN A 23 9.73 0.91 -8.42
N PHE A 24 8.68 1.38 -9.08
CA PHE A 24 8.51 1.16 -10.52
C PHE A 24 7.53 2.16 -11.13
N LYS A 25 7.52 2.18 -12.47
CA LYS A 25 6.51 2.91 -13.25
C LYS A 25 5.33 1.97 -13.54
N THR A 26 4.12 2.37 -13.15
CA THR A 26 2.87 1.66 -13.37
C THR A 26 1.87 2.51 -14.15
N LYS A 27 1.01 1.87 -14.94
CA LYS A 27 -0.17 2.49 -15.57
C LYS A 27 -1.48 1.92 -15.03
N ILE A 28 -1.40 1.01 -14.07
CA ILE A 28 -2.52 0.32 -13.44
C ILE A 28 -2.56 0.62 -11.95
N THR A 29 -3.62 0.18 -11.28
CA THR A 29 -3.72 0.09 -9.82
C THR A 29 -3.03 -1.19 -9.35
N PRO A 30 -1.84 -1.13 -8.72
CA PRO A 30 -1.15 -2.32 -8.24
C PRO A 30 -1.91 -2.97 -7.07
N LYS A 31 -1.79 -4.29 -6.95
CA LYS A 31 -2.24 -5.03 -5.76
C LYS A 31 -1.06 -5.19 -4.81
N VAL A 32 -1.23 -4.79 -3.56
CA VAL A 32 -0.26 -4.95 -2.49
C VAL A 32 -0.88 -5.86 -1.43
N ILE A 33 -0.19 -6.94 -1.08
CA ILE A 33 -0.58 -7.83 0.02
C ILE A 33 0.47 -7.69 1.11
N MET A 34 0.05 -7.30 2.31
CA MET A 34 0.92 -7.14 3.47
C MET A 34 0.52 -8.18 4.52
N THR A 35 1.44 -9.08 4.84
CA THR A 35 1.24 -10.14 5.83
C THR A 35 2.15 -9.91 7.02
N PHE A 36 1.58 -9.59 8.17
CA PHE A 36 2.30 -9.32 9.41
C PHE A 36 2.43 -10.62 10.22
N ASN A 37 3.66 -11.00 10.52
CA ASN A 37 4.01 -12.22 11.26
C ASN A 37 5.13 -11.91 12.26
N GLY A 38 4.89 -12.08 13.57
CA GLY A 38 5.87 -11.72 14.60
C GLY A 38 6.34 -10.26 14.44
N ASP A 39 7.65 -10.07 14.27
CA ASP A 39 8.28 -8.76 14.06
C ASP A 39 8.62 -8.47 12.58
N THR A 40 8.00 -9.18 11.64
CA THR A 40 8.19 -8.97 10.20
C THR A 40 6.88 -8.68 9.48
N VAL A 41 7.01 -8.01 8.34
CA VAL A 41 5.92 -7.87 7.36
C VAL A 41 6.41 -8.32 6.00
N ASP A 42 5.73 -9.31 5.43
CA ASP A 42 5.96 -9.75 4.06
C ASP A 42 5.06 -8.94 3.13
N ILE A 43 5.67 -8.23 2.18
CA ILE A 43 5.01 -7.33 1.25
C ILE A 43 5.17 -7.91 -0.15
N ASN A 44 4.06 -8.35 -0.74
CA ASN A 44 3.98 -8.79 -2.13
C ASN A 44 3.25 -7.72 -2.95
N VAL A 45 3.85 -7.28 -4.05
CA VAL A 45 3.28 -6.28 -4.96
C VAL A 45 3.12 -6.89 -6.35
N VAL A 46 1.89 -6.89 -6.86
CA VAL A 46 1.55 -7.27 -8.23
C VAL A 46 1.33 -6.00 -9.05
N GLY A 47 2.26 -5.73 -9.97
CA GLY A 47 2.28 -4.55 -10.85
C GLY A 47 1.83 -4.87 -12.30
N ASN A 48 2.36 -4.10 -13.25
CA ASN A 48 2.00 -4.23 -14.67
C ASN A 48 2.26 -5.67 -15.18
N ALA A 49 1.37 -6.14 -16.07
CA ALA A 49 1.51 -7.44 -16.74
C ALA A 49 1.70 -8.65 -15.80
N GLY A 50 1.33 -8.50 -14.52
CA GLY A 50 1.49 -9.56 -13.51
C GLY A 50 2.87 -9.64 -12.88
N ASN A 51 3.77 -8.68 -13.15
CA ASN A 51 5.08 -8.64 -12.49
C ASN A 51 4.93 -8.58 -10.97
N THR A 52 5.60 -9.49 -10.28
CA THR A 52 5.59 -9.60 -8.82
C THR A 52 6.89 -9.08 -8.22
N TYR A 53 6.76 -8.33 -7.13
CA TYR A 53 7.90 -7.83 -6.35
C TYR A 53 7.66 -8.16 -4.88
N ASP A 54 8.68 -8.66 -4.21
CA ASP A 54 8.60 -9.07 -2.82
C ASP A 54 9.63 -8.33 -1.96
N MET A 55 9.21 -7.94 -0.75
CA MET A 55 10.11 -7.46 0.28
C MET A 55 9.63 -7.89 1.66
N THR A 56 10.56 -8.30 2.51
CA THR A 56 10.30 -8.48 3.95
C THR A 56 10.84 -7.27 4.69
N GLY A 57 9.93 -6.55 5.36
CA GLY A 57 10.21 -5.44 6.25
C GLY A 57 10.22 -5.84 7.72
N HIS A 58 10.66 -4.92 8.58
CA HIS A 58 10.80 -5.13 10.02
C HIS A 58 9.81 -4.25 10.82
N VAL A 59 9.05 -4.87 11.73
CA VAL A 59 7.99 -4.24 12.54
C VAL A 59 8.11 -4.60 14.04
N PRO A 60 9.21 -4.20 14.71
CA PRO A 60 9.48 -4.63 16.09
C PRO A 60 8.53 -4.02 17.13
N LYS A 61 7.84 -2.93 16.80
CA LYS A 61 6.97 -2.20 17.73
C LYS A 61 5.59 -2.84 17.84
N ASP A 62 4.92 -2.63 18.97
CA ASP A 62 3.54 -3.10 19.20
C ASP A 62 2.49 -2.33 18.39
N THR A 63 2.87 -1.18 17.86
CA THR A 63 2.06 -0.39 16.93
C THR A 63 2.86 -0.12 15.68
N VAL A 64 2.28 -0.49 14.53
CA VAL A 64 2.81 -0.28 13.20
C VAL A 64 2.16 0.97 12.62
N GLU A 65 2.99 1.91 12.21
CA GLU A 65 2.54 3.11 11.48
C GLU A 65 2.77 2.89 9.98
N MET A 66 1.69 2.96 9.22
CA MET A 66 1.70 2.85 7.76
C MET A 66 1.24 4.17 7.15
N HIS A 67 1.89 4.60 6.07
CA HIS A 67 1.51 5.81 5.34
C HIS A 67 1.14 5.44 3.91
N ILE A 68 -0.08 5.79 3.50
CA ILE A 68 -0.56 5.60 2.13
C ILE A 68 -0.84 6.98 1.54
N VAL A 69 -0.12 7.33 0.46
CA VAL A 69 -0.18 8.68 -0.13
C VAL A 69 -0.48 8.59 -1.62
N LEU A 70 -1.63 9.13 -2.02
CA LEU A 70 -2.02 9.30 -3.42
C LEU A 70 -2.28 10.79 -3.67
N ASN A 71 -1.26 11.46 -4.20
CA ASN A 71 -1.26 12.91 -4.44
C ASN A 71 -0.88 13.23 -5.89
N TYR A 72 -1.83 13.05 -6.81
CA TYR A 72 -1.66 13.40 -8.22
C TYR A 72 -2.96 13.99 -8.77
N ASN A 73 -2.93 14.43 -10.04
CA ASN A 73 -4.10 14.94 -10.75
C ASN A 73 -4.64 13.88 -11.71
N LEU A 74 -5.97 13.75 -11.76
CA LEU A 74 -6.72 12.88 -12.69
C LEU A 74 -6.97 13.53 -14.06
N ASN A 75 -6.67 14.83 -14.24
CA ASN A 75 -6.88 15.54 -15.51
C ASN A 75 -6.15 14.88 -16.69
N PRO A 76 -4.87 14.46 -16.59
CA PRO A 76 -4.24 13.66 -17.64
C PRO A 76 -4.92 12.30 -17.71
N VAL A 77 -5.43 11.94 -18.90
CA VAL A 77 -6.15 10.67 -19.12
C VAL A 77 -5.32 9.46 -18.76
N GLU A 78 -3.99 9.57 -18.82
CA GLU A 78 -3.09 8.48 -18.47
C GLU A 78 -3.15 8.17 -16.96
N ASN A 79 -3.37 9.18 -16.10
CA ASN A 79 -3.39 8.97 -14.66
C ASN A 79 -4.68 8.32 -14.14
N LYS A 80 -5.69 8.11 -15.01
CA LYS A 80 -7.05 7.70 -14.60
C LYS A 80 -7.11 6.33 -13.90
N ASP A 81 -6.19 5.44 -14.23
CA ASP A 81 -6.15 4.05 -13.76
C ASP A 81 -5.11 3.84 -12.64
N LEU A 82 -4.39 4.91 -12.26
CA LEU A 82 -3.50 4.89 -11.11
C LEU A 82 -4.31 4.77 -9.82
N GLY A 83 -3.73 4.12 -8.82
CA GLY A 83 -4.32 3.85 -7.53
C GLY A 83 -3.49 2.84 -6.76
N VAL A 84 -4.01 2.32 -5.65
CA VAL A 84 -3.43 1.17 -4.96
C VAL A 84 -4.52 0.35 -4.28
N ASN A 85 -4.43 -0.97 -4.37
CA ASN A 85 -5.26 -1.90 -3.61
C ASN A 85 -4.37 -2.57 -2.56
N VAL A 86 -4.57 -2.24 -1.29
CA VAL A 86 -3.81 -2.80 -0.16
C VAL A 86 -4.65 -3.82 0.60
N GLN A 87 -4.22 -5.07 0.61
CA GLN A 87 -4.78 -6.12 1.43
C GLN A 87 -3.90 -6.31 2.68
N ILE A 88 -4.52 -6.29 3.85
CA ILE A 88 -3.84 -6.47 5.13
C ILE A 88 -4.24 -7.81 5.75
N ILE A 89 -3.24 -8.59 6.12
CA ILE A 89 -3.36 -9.84 6.84
C ILE A 89 -2.49 -9.71 8.10
N ASN A 90 -3.13 -9.50 9.25
CA ASN A 90 -2.44 -9.37 10.52
C ASN A 90 -2.56 -10.64 11.35
N ASN A 91 -1.48 -11.42 11.45
CA ASN A 91 -1.41 -12.62 12.28
C ASN A 91 -0.79 -12.34 13.66
N THR A 92 -0.64 -11.07 14.03
CA THR A 92 0.00 -10.64 15.28
C THR A 92 -1.02 -9.93 16.19
N ASP A 93 -0.62 -9.63 17.42
CA ASP A 93 -1.37 -8.76 18.34
C ASP A 93 -1.06 -7.27 18.19
N LYS A 94 -0.17 -6.91 17.26
CA LYS A 94 0.22 -5.53 17.01
C LYS A 94 -0.93 -4.75 16.36
N LYS A 95 -1.08 -3.49 16.75
CA LYS A 95 -2.03 -2.56 16.13
C LYS A 95 -1.41 -1.98 14.85
N ILE A 96 -2.23 -1.76 13.83
CA ILE A 96 -1.79 -1.14 12.57
C ILE A 96 -2.58 0.16 12.39
N ASN A 97 -1.88 1.28 12.42
CA ASN A 97 -2.44 2.59 12.13
C ASN A 97 -2.06 2.99 10.71
N ILE A 98 -3.06 3.35 9.90
CA ILE A 98 -2.87 3.78 8.52
C ILE A 98 -3.18 5.26 8.43
N ASN A 99 -2.14 6.06 8.23
CA ASN A 99 -2.25 7.47 7.89
C ASN A 99 -2.52 7.59 6.39
N LEU A 100 -3.79 7.79 6.02
CA LEU A 100 -4.24 7.80 4.62
C LEU A 100 -4.37 9.22 4.09
N TYR A 101 -3.52 9.59 3.13
CA TYR A 101 -3.66 10.80 2.33
C TYR A 101 -4.03 10.45 0.88
N ASP A 102 -5.32 10.40 0.59
CA ASP A 102 -5.83 10.05 -0.74
C ASP A 102 -6.67 11.18 -1.36
N LYS A 103 -5.99 12.06 -2.11
CA LYS A 103 -6.63 13.21 -2.75
C LYS A 103 -7.52 12.82 -3.94
N VAL A 104 -7.28 11.64 -4.53
CA VAL A 104 -7.90 11.18 -5.77
C VAL A 104 -8.95 10.10 -5.56
N ARG A 105 -9.09 9.59 -4.33
CA ARG A 105 -10.02 8.52 -3.93
C ARG A 105 -9.77 7.22 -4.70
N ARG A 106 -8.51 6.81 -4.79
CA ARG A 106 -8.04 5.62 -5.53
C ARG A 106 -7.27 4.61 -4.67
N ALA A 107 -7.23 4.81 -3.36
CA ALA A 107 -6.80 3.79 -2.41
C ALA A 107 -7.99 2.88 -2.05
N LYS A 108 -7.77 1.57 -2.10
CA LYS A 108 -8.68 0.59 -1.52
C LYS A 108 -7.92 -0.22 -0.49
N ILE A 109 -8.45 -0.32 0.71
CA ILE A 109 -7.86 -1.09 1.80
C ILE A 109 -8.82 -2.23 2.14
N THR A 110 -8.34 -3.46 2.21
CA THR A 110 -9.15 -4.65 2.49
C THR A 110 -8.54 -5.56 3.54
N ASP A 111 -9.39 -6.32 4.24
CA ASP A 111 -8.97 -7.40 5.14
C ASP A 111 -8.51 -8.66 4.38
N ARG A 112 -8.12 -9.70 5.13
CA ARG A 112 -7.70 -11.00 4.57
C ARG A 112 -8.73 -11.67 3.68
N ASN A 113 -10.02 -11.36 3.86
CA ASN A 113 -11.13 -11.93 3.10
C ASN A 113 -11.55 -11.04 1.92
N GLY A 114 -10.91 -9.88 1.73
CA GLY A 114 -11.23 -8.92 0.68
C GLY A 114 -12.35 -7.94 1.04
N ASN A 115 -12.83 -7.93 2.29
CA ASN A 115 -13.80 -6.94 2.75
C ASN A 115 -13.14 -5.57 2.89
N SER A 116 -13.84 -4.51 2.49
CA SER A 116 -13.28 -3.16 2.54
C SER A 116 -13.19 -2.64 3.97
N ILE A 117 -12.05 -2.05 4.31
CA ILE A 117 -11.80 -1.36 5.58
C ILE A 117 -11.93 0.14 5.31
N TYR A 118 -13.01 0.75 5.79
CA TYR A 118 -13.26 2.19 5.59
C TYR A 118 -12.75 3.06 6.75
N SER A 119 -12.73 2.52 7.96
CA SER A 119 -12.27 3.21 9.17
C SER A 119 -11.44 2.30 10.07
N SER A 120 -11.90 1.07 10.30
CA SER A 120 -11.19 0.12 11.16
C SER A 120 -11.56 -1.32 10.84
N SER A 121 -10.70 -2.26 11.22
CA SER A 121 -10.98 -3.69 11.27
C SER A 121 -10.51 -4.25 12.61
N SER A 122 -11.44 -4.79 13.39
CA SER A 122 -11.11 -5.46 14.67
C SER A 122 -10.33 -6.75 14.43
N THR A 123 -10.69 -7.51 13.39
CA THR A 123 -10.01 -8.76 13.01
C THR A 123 -8.56 -8.52 12.60
N GLU A 124 -8.29 -7.49 11.80
CA GLU A 124 -6.93 -7.16 11.38
C GLU A 124 -6.20 -6.20 12.34
N LYS A 125 -6.87 -5.73 13.40
CA LYS A 125 -6.36 -4.73 14.35
C LYS A 125 -5.89 -3.46 13.63
N VAL A 126 -6.61 -3.08 12.57
CA VAL A 126 -6.31 -1.93 11.69
C VAL A 126 -7.20 -0.76 12.07
N THR A 127 -6.62 0.45 12.09
CA THR A 127 -7.35 1.72 12.15
C THR A 127 -6.81 2.65 11.06
N ILE A 128 -7.70 3.32 10.33
CA ILE A 128 -7.37 4.41 9.40
C ILE A 128 -7.55 5.71 10.17
N VAL A 129 -6.47 6.49 10.26
CA VAL A 129 -6.37 7.74 11.03
C VAL A 129 -6.55 8.95 10.14
#